data_AF-G4T4N0-F1
#
_entry.id   AF-G4T4N0-F1
#
_cell.length_a   1.000
_cell.length_b   1.000
_cell.length_c   1.000
_cell.angle_alpha   90.00
_cell.angle_beta   90.00
_cell.angle_gamma   90.00
#
_symmetry.space_group_name_H-M   'P 1'
#
loop_
_entity.id
_entity.type
_entity.pdbx_description
1 polymer ?
#
loop_
_entity_poly.entity_id
_entity_poly.type
_entity_poly.pdbx_seq_one_letter_code
_entity_poly.pdbx_strand_id
1 'polypeptide(L)'
;MAKSGRSIYFYTLDHYKADIEIAMDLENIDQRRAMAAAASKRYKQTVLFYWLERVEVDDGVDLTPTLALNLVKGWMGRGIDRLTLNKWFAVTGRTAANKSRDHHRKDELIEKYKEQVDRDIKKAISDMGKVRKAVFYRII
;
A
#
# COMPACT_ATOMS: atom_id res chain seq x y z
N MET A 1 25.51 -1.99 -7.44
CA MET A 1 25.21 -2.82 -6.25
C MET A 1 23.75 -3.24 -6.34
N ALA A 2 23.49 -4.53 -6.55
CA ALA A 2 22.12 -5.07 -6.55
C ALA A 2 21.52 -4.96 -5.14
N LYS A 3 20.32 -4.38 -5.00
CA LYS A 3 19.60 -4.36 -3.71
C LYS A 3 19.27 -5.81 -3.33
N SER A 4 19.95 -6.35 -2.32
CA SER A 4 19.75 -7.72 -1.84
C SER A 4 18.31 -7.95 -1.37
N GLY A 5 17.64 -8.98 -1.90
CA GLY A 5 16.64 -9.80 -1.21
C GLY A 5 15.64 -9.11 -0.28
N ARG A 6 15.05 -7.98 -0.68
CA ARG A 6 13.98 -7.34 0.11
C ARG A 6 12.66 -8.05 -0.19
N SER A 7 12.23 -8.94 0.69
CA SER A 7 10.87 -9.45 0.64
C SER A 7 9.94 -8.43 1.29
N ILE A 8 9.17 -7.70 0.48
CA ILE A 8 8.07 -6.88 1.00
C ILE A 8 7.04 -7.84 1.57
N TYR A 9 6.71 -7.68 2.85
CA TYR A 9 5.62 -8.44 3.43
C TYR A 9 4.31 -7.95 2.82
N PHE A 10 3.71 -8.77 1.95
CA PHE A 10 2.43 -8.47 1.33
C PHE A 10 1.29 -8.95 2.24
N TYR A 11 0.48 -8.00 2.71
CA TYR A 11 -0.70 -8.30 3.51
C TYR A 11 -1.81 -8.82 2.58
N THR A 12 -2.13 -10.11 2.67
CA THR A 12 -3.06 -10.82 1.78
C THR A 12 -4.52 -10.63 2.19
N LEU A 13 -5.43 -11.13 1.36
CA LEU A 13 -6.86 -11.16 1.67
C LEU A 13 -7.16 -12.10 2.85
N ASP A 14 -6.36 -13.15 3.07
CA ASP A 14 -6.50 -14.04 4.22
C ASP A 14 -6.09 -13.34 5.52
N HIS A 15 -4.99 -12.56 5.50
CA HIS A 15 -4.64 -11.69 6.63
C HIS A 15 -5.74 -10.67 6.93
N TYR A 16 -6.32 -10.06 5.88
CA TYR A 16 -7.47 -9.17 6.04
C TYR A 16 -8.65 -9.88 6.70
N LYS A 17 -9.01 -11.07 6.22
CA LYS A 17 -10.12 -11.85 6.76
C LYS A 17 -9.90 -12.19 8.23
N ALA A 18 -8.73 -12.70 8.59
CA ALA A 18 -8.39 -13.02 9.97
C ALA A 18 -8.51 -11.79 10.88
N ASP A 19 -7.98 -10.63 10.46
CA ASP A 19 -8.11 -9.39 11.24
C ASP A 19 -9.56 -8.92 11.40
N ILE A 20 -10.42 -9.15 10.39
CA ILE A 20 -11.85 -8.82 10.47
C ILE A 20 -12.58 -9.78 11.40
N GLU A 21 -12.25 -11.08 11.38
CA GLU A 21 -12.79 -12.07 12.33
C GLU A 21 -12.42 -11.68 13.76
N ILE A 22 -11.14 -11.41 14.05
CA ILE A 22 -10.68 -10.95 15.37
C ILE A 22 -11.36 -9.64 15.77
N ALA A 23 -11.51 -8.68 14.86
CA ALA A 23 -12.17 -7.42 15.16
C ALA A 23 -13.63 -7.62 15.57
N MET A 24 -14.33 -8.58 14.97
CA MET A 24 -15.72 -8.88 15.30
C MET A 24 -15.90 -9.51 16.67
N ASP A 25 -14.88 -10.23 17.17
CA ASP A 25 -14.87 -10.82 18.51
C ASP A 25 -14.62 -9.79 19.62
N LEU A 26 -14.19 -8.56 19.27
CA LEU A 26 -14.01 -7.48 20.24
C LEU A 26 -15.37 -7.00 20.76
N GLU A 27 -15.52 -6.94 22.09
CA GLU A 27 -16.70 -6.40 22.77
C GLU A 27 -16.86 -4.89 22.54
N ASN A 28 -15.76 -4.15 22.55
CA ASN A 28 -15.76 -2.71 22.37
C ASN A 28 -15.91 -2.32 20.89
N ILE A 29 -17.00 -1.60 20.58
CA ILE A 29 -17.33 -1.20 19.21
C ILE A 29 -16.30 -0.26 18.57
N ASP A 30 -15.67 0.61 19.35
CA ASP A 30 -14.67 1.56 18.85
C ASP A 30 -13.37 0.83 18.50
N GLN A 31 -12.96 -0.13 19.34
CA GLN A 31 -11.81 -1.00 19.05
C GLN A 31 -12.06 -1.86 17.81
N ARG A 32 -13.26 -2.44 17.67
CA ARG A 32 -13.69 -3.17 16.46
C ARG A 32 -13.55 -2.32 15.20
N ARG A 33 -14.10 -1.10 15.23
CA ARG A 33 -14.05 -0.16 14.09
C ARG A 33 -12.62 0.26 13.76
N ALA A 34 -11.82 0.56 14.78
CA ALA A 34 -10.41 0.94 14.61
C ALA A 34 -9.59 -0.18 13.99
N MET A 35 -9.75 -1.43 14.48
CA MET A 35 -9.03 -2.60 13.96
C MET A 35 -9.42 -2.90 12.50
N ALA A 36 -10.72 -2.90 12.18
CA ALA A 36 -11.19 -3.11 10.82
C ALA A 36 -10.70 -2.01 9.86
N ALA A 37 -10.63 -0.75 10.31
CA ALA A 37 -10.09 0.36 9.53
C ALA A 37 -8.57 0.20 9.29
N ALA A 38 -7.82 -0.24 10.30
CA ALA A 38 -6.39 -0.51 10.19
C ALA A 38 -6.11 -1.65 9.20
N ALA A 39 -6.84 -2.77 9.30
CA ALA A 39 -6.76 -3.90 8.36
C ALA A 39 -7.05 -3.44 6.93
N SER A 40 -8.10 -2.63 6.74
CA SER A 40 -8.45 -2.09 5.42
C SER A 40 -7.38 -1.16 4.84
N LYS A 41 -6.67 -0.40 5.69
CA LYS A 41 -5.52 0.41 5.26
C LYS A 41 -4.35 -0.49 4.84
N ARG A 42 -4.00 -1.51 5.64
CA ARG A 42 -2.90 -2.45 5.34
C ARG A 42 -3.11 -3.18 4.02
N TYR A 43 -4.31 -3.66 3.74
CA TYR A 43 -4.61 -4.37 2.49
C TYR A 43 -4.49 -3.46 1.27
N LYS A 44 -5.08 -2.25 1.31
CA LYS A 44 -4.92 -1.28 0.19
C LYS A 44 -3.47 -0.83 0.01
N GLN A 45 -2.73 -0.69 1.10
CA GLN A 45 -1.32 -0.31 1.04
C GLN A 45 -0.48 -1.37 0.33
N THR A 46 -0.82 -2.64 0.49
CA THR A 46 -0.16 -3.76 -0.23
C THR A 46 -0.30 -3.62 -1.73
N VAL A 47 -1.49 -3.25 -2.22
CA VAL A 47 -1.71 -2.95 -3.66
C VAL A 47 -0.83 -1.80 -4.13
N LEU A 48 -0.73 -0.73 -3.33
CA LEU A 48 0.12 0.42 -3.69
C LEU A 48 1.61 0.06 -3.69
N PHE A 49 2.05 -0.81 -2.79
CA PHE A 49 3.44 -1.26 -2.74
C PHE A 49 3.80 -2.15 -3.92
N TYR A 50 2.88 -3.02 -4.34
CA TYR A 50 3.03 -3.75 -5.59
C TYR A 50 3.26 -2.80 -6.76
N TRP A 51 2.43 -1.76 -6.91
CA TRP A 51 2.59 -0.80 -8.02
C TRP A 51 3.86 0.05 -7.92
N LEU A 52 4.28 0.43 -6.72
CA LEU A 52 5.57 1.09 -6.52
C LEU A 52 6.75 0.19 -6.91
N GLU A 53 6.68 -1.11 -6.60
CA GLU A 53 7.69 -2.08 -7.04
C GLU A 53 7.69 -2.25 -8.56
N ARG A 54 6.51 -2.29 -9.20
CA ARG A 54 6.39 -2.30 -10.67
C ARG A 54 7.04 -1.07 -11.30
N VAL A 55 6.81 0.12 -10.75
CA VAL A 55 7.47 1.35 -11.23
C VAL A 55 8.99 1.26 -11.11
N GLU A 56 9.52 0.71 -10.01
CA GLU A 56 10.96 0.55 -9.82
C GLU A 56 11.54 -0.48 -10.82
N VAL A 57 10.87 -1.61 -11.01
CA VAL A 57 11.36 -2.74 -11.83
C VAL A 57 11.15 -2.51 -13.32
N ASP A 58 9.93 -2.17 -13.74
CA ASP A 58 9.54 -2.08 -15.15
C ASP A 58 10.11 -0.82 -15.83
N ASP A 59 10.23 0.28 -15.08
CA ASP A 59 10.70 1.57 -15.59
C ASP A 59 12.12 1.94 -15.12
N GLY A 60 12.79 1.05 -14.38
CA GLY A 60 14.14 1.25 -13.86
C GLY A 60 14.28 2.47 -12.94
N VAL A 61 13.20 2.86 -12.27
CA VAL A 61 13.11 4.11 -11.52
C VAL A 61 13.90 4.05 -10.23
N ASP A 62 14.71 5.08 -9.97
CA ASP A 62 15.38 5.31 -8.70
C ASP A 62 14.38 5.74 -7.61
N LEU A 63 13.65 4.76 -7.09
CA LEU A 63 12.52 4.99 -6.21
C LEU A 63 12.99 5.31 -4.77
N THR A 64 12.78 6.56 -4.37
CA THR A 64 13.03 7.05 -3.01
C THR A 64 11.72 7.18 -2.23
N PRO A 65 11.74 7.27 -0.89
CA PRO A 65 10.51 7.45 -0.11
C PRO A 65 9.73 8.72 -0.48
N THR A 66 10.42 9.77 -0.94
CA THR A 66 9.78 11.00 -1.42
C THR A 66 9.10 10.81 -2.75
N LEU A 67 9.77 10.18 -3.72
CA LEU A 67 9.15 9.90 -5.01
C LEU A 67 7.97 8.94 -4.84
N ALA A 68 8.12 7.87 -4.07
CA ALA A 68 7.05 6.94 -3.76
C ALA A 68 5.83 7.62 -3.12
N LEU A 69 6.04 8.54 -2.16
CA LEU A 69 4.96 9.32 -1.56
C LEU A 69 4.21 10.15 -2.60
N ASN A 70 4.95 10.79 -3.52
CA ASN A 70 4.37 11.64 -4.55
C ASN A 70 3.58 10.83 -5.58
N LEU A 71 4.09 9.68 -6.01
CA LEU A 71 3.37 8.77 -6.91
C LEU A 71 2.06 8.31 -6.27
N VAL A 72 2.12 7.85 -5.01
CA VAL A 72 0.92 7.41 -4.28
C VAL A 72 -0.09 8.53 -4.11
N LYS A 73 0.35 9.76 -3.80
CA LYS A 73 -0.53 10.93 -3.75
C LYS A 73 -1.17 11.21 -5.12
N GLY A 74 -0.42 11.07 -6.21
CA GLY A 74 -0.92 11.23 -7.58
C GLY A 74 -1.98 10.19 -7.96
N TRP A 75 -1.80 8.94 -7.54
CA TRP A 75 -2.76 7.86 -7.83
C TRP A 75 -4.01 7.93 -6.95
N MET A 76 -3.85 8.22 -5.65
CA MET A 76 -4.90 8.03 -4.65
C MET A 76 -5.50 9.34 -4.09
N GLY A 77 -4.91 10.50 -4.42
CA GLY A 77 -5.22 11.78 -3.78
C GLY A 77 -4.76 11.88 -2.31
N ARG A 78 -4.17 10.82 -1.75
CA ARG A 78 -3.69 10.74 -0.37
C ARG A 78 -2.39 9.95 -0.29
N GLY A 79 -1.57 10.25 0.71
CA GLY A 79 -0.28 9.57 0.92
C GLY A 79 -0.38 8.32 1.80
N ILE A 80 0.70 7.54 1.79
CA ILE A 80 1.02 6.55 2.83
C ILE A 80 1.92 7.22 3.87
N ASP A 81 1.86 6.74 5.10
CA ASP A 81 2.73 7.19 6.18
C ASP A 81 4.23 7.15 5.81
N ARG A 82 4.96 8.19 6.21
CA ARG A 82 6.36 8.39 5.80
C ARG A 82 7.29 7.36 6.43
N LEU A 83 7.05 6.96 7.68
CA LEU A 83 7.87 5.93 8.34
C LEU A 83 7.74 4.60 7.58
N THR A 84 6.54 4.30 7.12
CA THR A 84 6.31 3.08 6.35
C THR A 84 6.99 3.11 4.99
N LEU A 85 6.98 4.24 4.28
CA LEU A 85 7.73 4.38 3.02
C LEU A 85 9.24 4.34 3.24
N ASN A 86 9.74 4.94 4.32
CA ASN A 86 11.16 4.89 4.66
C ASN A 86 11.61 3.44 4.90
N LYS A 87 10.80 2.62 5.60
CA LYS A 87 11.12 1.20 5.85
C LYS A 87 11.45 0.43 4.58
N TRP A 88 10.76 0.73 3.47
CA TRP A 88 10.88 -0.04 2.22
C TRP A 88 11.79 0.61 1.17
N PHE A 89 11.70 1.94 1.04
CA PHE A 89 12.35 2.66 -0.06
C PHE A 89 13.56 3.49 0.38
N ALA A 90 13.88 3.56 1.68
CA ALA A 90 15.11 4.21 2.11
C ALA A 90 16.34 3.41 1.64
N VAL A 91 17.40 4.14 1.33
CA VAL A 91 18.70 3.58 0.94
C VAL A 91 19.74 4.12 1.91
N THR A 92 20.50 3.21 2.54
CA THR A 92 21.57 3.56 3.47
C THR A 92 22.60 4.47 2.78
N GLY A 93 23.03 5.53 3.46
CA GLY A 93 23.96 6.53 2.91
C GLY A 93 23.33 7.58 1.99
N ARG A 94 22.02 7.48 1.69
CA ARG A 94 21.30 8.49 0.91
C ARG A 94 20.74 9.57 1.84
N THR A 95 21.26 10.80 1.72
CA THR A 95 20.79 11.96 2.48
C THR A 95 19.81 12.79 1.66
N ALA A 96 19.22 13.84 2.27
CA ALA A 96 18.34 14.78 1.57
C ALA A 96 19.02 15.52 0.39
N ALA A 97 20.36 15.58 0.38
CA ALA A 97 21.15 16.10 -0.75
C ALA A 97 21.10 15.16 -1.97
N ASN A 98 20.89 13.85 -1.76
CA ASN A 98 20.83 12.84 -2.81
C ASN A 98 19.37 12.54 -3.18
N LYS A 99 18.69 13.49 -3.83
CA LYS A 99 17.32 13.30 -4.34
C LYS A 99 17.27 12.17 -5.38
N SER A 100 16.08 11.61 -5.62
CA SER A 100 15.87 10.69 -6.75
C SER A 100 16.28 11.36 -8.05
N ARG A 101 17.07 10.68 -8.89
CA ARG A 101 17.39 11.18 -10.24
C ARG A 101 16.15 11.23 -11.15
N ASP A 102 15.17 10.39 -10.87
CA ASP A 102 13.93 10.24 -11.64
C ASP A 102 12.79 11.12 -11.12
N HIS A 103 13.08 12.10 -10.24
CA HIS A 103 12.04 12.97 -9.68
C HIS A 103 11.31 13.80 -10.76
N HIS A 104 11.95 14.06 -11.89
CA HIS A 104 11.37 14.75 -13.04
C HIS A 104 10.32 13.90 -13.79
N ARG A 105 10.39 12.56 -13.71
CA ARG A 105 9.46 11.61 -14.34
C ARG A 105 8.16 11.40 -13.55
N LYS A 106 8.00 12.12 -12.44
CA LYS A 106 6.89 11.91 -11.48
C LYS A 106 5.51 12.00 -12.14
N ASP A 107 5.24 13.03 -12.94
CA ASP A 107 3.91 13.21 -13.56
C ASP A 107 3.64 12.17 -14.67
N GLU A 108 4.66 11.84 -15.47
CA GLU A 108 4.63 10.76 -16.47
C GLU A 108 4.26 9.41 -15.83
N LEU A 109 4.96 9.04 -14.75
CA LEU A 109 4.74 7.77 -14.04
C LEU A 109 3.37 7.75 -13.35
N ILE A 110 2.87 8.89 -12.86
CA ILE A 110 1.51 8.96 -12.33
C ILE A 110 0.52 8.61 -13.43
N GLU A 111 0.60 9.29 -14.57
CA GLU A 111 -0.34 9.10 -15.68
C GLU A 111 -0.30 7.67 -16.24
N LYS A 112 0.91 7.14 -16.46
CA LYS A 112 1.13 5.79 -17.00
C LYS A 112 0.45 4.69 -16.19
N TYR A 113 0.45 4.80 -14.86
CA TYR A 113 -0.04 3.73 -13.96
C TYR A 113 -1.40 4.03 -13.33
N LYS A 114 -1.94 5.24 -13.50
CA LYS A 114 -3.12 5.72 -12.77
C LYS A 114 -4.32 4.79 -12.92
N GLU A 115 -4.64 4.39 -14.14
CA GLU A 115 -5.81 3.57 -14.41
C GLU A 115 -5.68 2.16 -13.82
N GLN A 116 -4.50 1.55 -13.94
CA GLN A 116 -4.22 0.22 -13.42
C GLN A 116 -4.31 0.22 -11.90
N VAL A 117 -3.69 1.21 -11.25
CA VAL A 117 -3.74 1.38 -9.79
C VAL A 117 -5.18 1.59 -9.32
N ASP A 118 -5.95 2.44 -9.99
CA ASP A 118 -7.36 2.68 -9.64
C ASP A 118 -8.21 1.40 -9.76
N ARG A 119 -8.04 0.64 -10.86
CA ARG A 119 -8.73 -0.65 -11.05
C ARG A 119 -8.41 -1.63 -9.94
N ASP A 120 -7.14 -1.81 -9.58
CA ASP A 120 -6.74 -2.77 -8.56
C ASP A 120 -7.16 -2.35 -7.16
N ILE A 121 -7.16 -1.06 -6.87
CA ILE A 121 -7.69 -0.53 -5.61
C ILE A 121 -9.21 -0.75 -5.53
N LYS A 122 -9.96 -0.51 -6.61
CA LYS A 122 -11.40 -0.81 -6.67
C LYS A 122 -11.66 -2.30 -6.48
N LYS A 123 -10.86 -3.17 -7.10
CA LYS A 123 -10.93 -4.62 -6.88
C LYS A 123 -10.67 -4.96 -5.42
N ALA A 124 -9.62 -4.42 -4.81
CA ALA A 124 -9.32 -4.65 -3.40
C ALA A 124 -10.46 -4.19 -2.47
N ILE A 125 -11.10 -3.06 -2.76
CA ILE A 125 -12.28 -2.58 -2.03
C ILE A 125 -13.46 -3.56 -2.17
N SER A 126 -13.70 -4.07 -3.37
CA SER A 126 -14.74 -5.08 -3.63
C SER A 126 -14.48 -6.37 -2.86
N ASP A 127 -13.25 -6.88 -2.91
CA ASP A 127 -12.85 -8.11 -2.22
C ASP A 127 -12.98 -7.96 -0.69
N MET A 128 -12.53 -6.84 -0.13
CA MET A 128 -12.76 -6.51 1.29
C MET A 128 -14.25 -6.43 1.64
N GLY A 129 -15.09 -5.94 0.74
CA GLY A 129 -16.55 -5.90 0.91
C GLY A 129 -17.14 -7.31 1.01
N LYS A 130 -16.73 -8.22 0.12
CA LYS A 130 -17.15 -9.63 0.15
C LYS A 130 -16.73 -10.32 1.45
N VAL A 131 -15.49 -10.11 1.89
CA VAL A 131 -14.98 -10.68 3.15
C VAL A 131 -15.78 -10.19 4.35
N ARG A 132 -15.98 -8.87 4.49
CA ARG A 132 -16.77 -8.31 5.60
C ARG A 132 -18.19 -8.85 5.62
N LYS A 133 -18.82 -8.96 4.44
CA LYS A 133 -20.15 -9.56 4.31
C LYS A 133 -20.15 -11.02 4.78
N ALA A 134 -19.20 -11.82 4.30
CA ALA A 134 -19.10 -13.24 4.65
C ALA A 134 -18.82 -13.48 6.14
N VAL A 135 -17.95 -12.67 6.77
CA VAL A 135 -17.67 -12.78 8.22
C VAL A 135 -18.90 -12.41 9.03
N PHE A 136 -19.59 -11.32 8.66
CA PHE A 136 -20.79 -10.88 9.38
C PHE A 136 -21.92 -11.93 9.36
N TYR A 137 -22.17 -12.58 8.22
CA TYR A 137 -23.18 -13.64 8.11
C TYR A 137 -22.81 -14.97 8.80
N ARG A 138 -21.56 -15.14 9.25
CA ARG A 138 -21.17 -16.32 10.05
C ARG A 138 -21.47 -16.17 11.54
N ILE A 139 -21.68 -14.94 11.99
CA ILE A 139 -21.85 -14.58 13.40
C ILE A 139 -23.35 -14.45 13.75
N ILE A 140 -24.22 -14.30 12.75
CA ILE A 140 -25.69 -14.32 12.88
C ILE A 140 -26.17 -15.75 12.63
#